data_AF-A0A9D8M2K0-F1
#
_entry.id   AF-A0A9D8M2K0-F1
#
_cell.length_a   1.000
_cell.length_b   1.000
_cell.length_c   1.000
_cell.angle_alpha   90.00
_cell.angle_beta   90.00
_cell.angle_gamma   90.00
#
_symmetry.space_group_name_H-M   'P 1'
#
loop_
_entity.id
_entity.type
_entity.pdbx_description
1 polymer ?
#
loop_
_entity_poly.entity_id
_entity_poly.type
_entity_poly.pdbx_seq_one_letter_code
_entity_poly.pdbx_strand_id
1 'polypeptide(L)'
;MQEYKRVHSDDVTKAAKEALKRRGVNIEDIAKIVYEMQSPFNHGLTLEHCIQSIERVLLKREVQHAVLVGVELDELAEKKMLSEPLQTIVENDEGLFGVDETIALSSVMTYGSIALTTYGHLDKNKIGIIKKLNTKNGKDVHTFLDDLVASIAACAASRIAHKMRDLEEEGETFRNVHPKELGPEGEMLPVDDEP
;
A
#
# COMPACT_ATOMS: atom_id res chain seq x y z
N MET A 1 -37.95 1.84 6.31
CA MET A 1 -36.57 1.30 6.37
C MET A 1 -35.85 1.79 5.13
N GLN A 2 -34.76 2.54 5.27
CA GLN A 2 -33.90 2.83 4.12
C GLN A 2 -33.29 1.51 3.65
N GLU A 3 -33.41 1.23 2.36
CA GLU A 3 -32.79 0.08 1.72
C GLU A 3 -31.27 0.25 1.82
N TYR A 4 -30.60 -0.70 2.50
CA TYR A 4 -29.15 -0.61 2.73
C TYR A 4 -28.41 -0.90 1.42
N LYS A 5 -27.90 0.15 0.77
CA LYS A 5 -27.09 0.00 -0.45
C LYS A 5 -25.72 -0.57 -0.10
N ARG A 6 -25.49 -1.84 -0.43
CA ARG A 6 -24.15 -2.45 -0.37
C ARG A 6 -23.28 -1.89 -1.50
N VAL A 7 -22.04 -1.51 -1.18
CA VAL A 7 -21.04 -1.07 -2.15
C VAL A 7 -20.29 -2.30 -2.68
N HIS A 8 -20.08 -2.39 -3.99
CA HIS A 8 -19.37 -3.52 -4.60
C HIS A 8 -17.87 -3.44 -4.29
N SER A 9 -17.18 -4.58 -4.18
CA SER A 9 -15.73 -4.60 -3.90
C SER A 9 -14.91 -3.86 -4.94
N ASP A 10 -15.33 -3.93 -6.20
CA ASP A 10 -14.62 -3.30 -7.32
C ASP A 10 -14.72 -1.77 -7.24
N ASP A 11 -15.87 -1.26 -6.80
CA ASP A 11 -16.06 0.18 -6.55
C ASP A 11 -15.12 0.66 -5.44
N VAL A 12 -15.00 -0.11 -4.36
CA VAL A 12 -14.11 0.21 -3.23
C VAL A 12 -12.63 0.14 -3.66
N THR A 13 -12.27 -0.87 -4.45
CA THR A 13 -10.91 -1.04 -5.01
C THR A 13 -10.56 0.17 -5.89
N LYS A 14 -11.46 0.54 -6.80
CA LYS A 14 -11.28 1.69 -7.69
C LYS A 14 -11.14 2.98 -6.88
N ALA A 15 -12.02 3.21 -5.91
CA ALA A 15 -11.98 4.39 -5.07
C ALA A 15 -10.67 4.52 -4.27
N ALA A 16 -10.15 3.41 -3.72
CA ALA A 16 -8.88 3.41 -2.99
C ALA A 16 -7.69 3.76 -3.90
N LYS A 17 -7.63 3.21 -5.12
CA LYS A 17 -6.60 3.56 -6.10
C LYS A 17 -6.71 5.02 -6.55
N GLU A 18 -7.92 5.49 -6.79
CA GLU A 18 -8.18 6.90 -7.14
C GLU A 18 -7.79 7.82 -5.98
N ALA A 19 -7.95 7.40 -4.73
CA ALA A 19 -7.51 8.11 -3.54
C ALA A 19 -5.98 8.28 -3.48
N LEU A 20 -5.22 7.22 -3.71
CA LEU A 20 -3.76 7.34 -3.80
C LEU A 20 -3.35 8.27 -4.95
N LYS A 21 -3.94 8.06 -6.14
CA LYS A 21 -3.61 8.83 -7.34
C LYS A 21 -3.90 10.32 -7.20
N ARG A 22 -5.06 10.70 -6.64
CA ARG A 22 -5.44 12.12 -6.46
C ARG A 22 -4.55 12.83 -5.44
N ARG A 23 -3.91 12.09 -4.52
CA ARG A 23 -2.89 12.61 -3.60
C ARG A 23 -1.45 12.50 -4.16
N GLY A 24 -1.31 12.20 -5.46
CA GLY A 24 -0.01 12.22 -6.15
C GLY A 24 0.85 10.98 -5.92
N VAL A 25 0.26 9.87 -5.48
CA VAL A 25 0.93 8.58 -5.30
C VAL A 25 0.57 7.64 -6.44
N ASN A 26 1.55 7.29 -7.28
CA ASN A 26 1.39 6.24 -8.29
C ASN A 26 1.86 4.89 -7.76
N ILE A 27 1.29 3.80 -8.28
CA ILE A 27 1.66 2.44 -7.87
C ILE A 27 3.15 2.16 -8.15
N GLU A 28 3.67 2.70 -9.24
CA GLU A 28 5.07 2.60 -9.63
C GLU A 28 6.01 3.25 -8.60
N ASP A 29 5.56 4.30 -7.91
CA ASP A 29 6.35 4.95 -6.86
C ASP A 29 6.46 4.09 -5.60
N ILE A 30 5.39 3.38 -5.26
CA ILE A 30 5.39 2.36 -4.21
C ILE A 30 6.23 1.15 -4.64
N ALA A 31 6.13 0.73 -5.90
CA ALA A 31 6.86 -0.42 -6.44
C ALA A 31 8.38 -0.24 -6.37
N LYS A 32 8.88 0.99 -6.58
CA LYS A 32 10.31 1.30 -6.41
C LYS A 32 10.79 1.05 -4.98
N ILE A 33 9.99 1.40 -3.98
CA ILE A 33 10.30 1.13 -2.57
C ILE A 33 10.33 -0.38 -2.31
N VAL A 34 9.31 -1.10 -2.78
CA VAL A 34 9.25 -2.56 -2.63
C VAL A 34 10.46 -3.23 -3.30
N TYR A 35 10.82 -2.78 -4.49
CA TYR A 35 11.96 -3.28 -5.23
C TYR A 35 13.27 -3.04 -4.47
N GLU A 36 13.51 -1.82 -3.98
CA GLU A 36 14.69 -1.49 -3.17
C GLU A 36 14.81 -2.39 -1.93
N MET A 37 13.68 -2.64 -1.25
CA MET A 37 13.64 -3.50 -0.06
C MET A 37 13.88 -4.98 -0.37
N GLN A 38 13.48 -5.46 -1.54
CA GLN A 38 13.43 -6.89 -1.85
C GLN A 38 14.50 -7.36 -2.85
N SER A 39 14.99 -6.50 -3.75
CA SER A 39 15.97 -6.90 -4.77
C SER A 39 17.28 -7.48 -4.21
N PRO A 40 17.79 -7.09 -3.03
CA PRO A 40 19.00 -7.72 -2.48
C PRO A 40 18.82 -9.20 -2.10
N PHE A 41 17.58 -9.64 -1.87
CA PHE A 41 17.25 -10.99 -1.42
C PHE A 41 16.61 -11.84 -2.53
N ASN A 42 15.99 -11.20 -3.51
CA ASN A 42 15.14 -11.86 -4.50
C ASN A 42 15.75 -11.75 -5.90
N HIS A 43 16.55 -12.74 -6.27
CA HIS A 43 17.22 -12.76 -7.56
C HIS A 43 16.22 -12.91 -8.72
N GLY A 44 16.30 -12.00 -9.70
CA GLY A 44 15.34 -11.95 -10.81
C GLY A 44 14.07 -11.16 -10.52
N LEU A 45 13.92 -10.59 -9.32
CA LEU A 45 12.84 -9.66 -9.04
C LEU A 45 12.89 -8.49 -10.04
N THR A 46 11.71 -8.04 -10.45
CA THR A 46 11.55 -6.90 -11.37
C THR A 46 10.56 -5.92 -10.78
N LEU A 47 10.54 -4.67 -11.28
CA LEU A 47 9.53 -3.70 -10.86
C LEU A 47 8.10 -4.18 -11.15
N GLU A 48 7.90 -4.92 -12.24
CA GLU A 48 6.59 -5.48 -12.59
C GLU A 48 6.11 -6.46 -11.52
N HIS A 49 6.98 -7.33 -11.01
CA HIS A 49 6.65 -8.22 -9.88
C HIS A 49 6.18 -7.42 -8.64
N CYS A 50 6.84 -6.30 -8.35
CA CYS A 50 6.48 -5.42 -7.25
C CYS A 50 5.11 -4.76 -7.47
N ILE A 51 4.84 -4.25 -8.68
CA ILE A 51 3.55 -3.67 -9.06
C ILE A 51 2.43 -4.71 -8.86
N GLN A 52 2.62 -5.92 -9.37
CA GLN A 52 1.61 -6.99 -9.25
C GLN A 52 1.37 -7.39 -7.79
N SER A 53 2.42 -7.34 -6.95
CA SER A 53 2.26 -7.56 -5.50
C SER A 53 1.46 -6.46 -4.82
N ILE A 54 1.71 -5.18 -5.17
CA ILE A 54 0.95 -4.04 -4.65
C ILE A 54 -0.51 -4.10 -5.10
N GLU A 55 -0.74 -4.45 -6.36
CA GLU A 55 -2.08 -4.66 -6.92
C GLU A 55 -2.86 -5.68 -6.11
N ARG A 56 -2.23 -6.80 -5.71
CA ARG A 56 -2.84 -7.78 -4.81
C ARG A 56 -3.14 -7.26 -3.42
N VAL A 57 -2.24 -6.48 -2.83
CA VAL A 57 -2.45 -5.84 -1.53
C VAL A 57 -3.68 -4.93 -1.57
N LEU A 58 -3.84 -4.17 -2.65
CA LEU A 58 -4.96 -3.24 -2.84
C LEU A 58 -6.30 -3.93 -3.15
N LEU A 59 -6.35 -5.26 -3.30
CA LEU A 59 -7.62 -6.01 -3.36
C LEU A 59 -8.19 -6.36 -1.97
N LYS A 60 -7.39 -6.22 -0.90
CA LYS A 60 -7.86 -6.51 0.45
C LYS A 60 -8.70 -5.35 0.98
N ARG A 61 -9.92 -5.66 1.42
CA ARG A 61 -10.88 -4.66 1.94
C ARG A 61 -10.33 -3.84 3.11
N GLU A 62 -9.60 -4.46 4.05
CA GLU A 62 -9.03 -3.71 5.18
C GLU A 62 -8.02 -2.66 4.73
N VAL A 63 -7.16 -3.00 3.75
CA VAL A 63 -6.23 -2.04 3.13
C VAL A 63 -6.98 -0.92 2.43
N GLN A 64 -8.00 -1.25 1.63
CA GLN A 64 -8.80 -0.27 0.91
C GLN A 64 -9.50 0.71 1.87
N HIS A 65 -10.12 0.20 2.93
CA HIS A 65 -10.79 1.03 3.91
C HIS A 65 -9.83 1.94 4.66
N ALA A 66 -8.65 1.43 5.05
CA ALA A 66 -7.62 2.24 5.70
C ALA A 66 -7.15 3.38 4.78
N VAL A 67 -6.89 3.09 3.50
CA VAL A 67 -6.53 4.10 2.50
C VAL A 67 -7.61 5.16 2.35
N LEU A 68 -8.87 4.75 2.20
CA LEU A 68 -9.98 5.68 2.04
C LEU A 68 -10.14 6.58 3.27
N VAL A 69 -10.12 6.01 4.48
CA VAL A 69 -10.28 6.77 5.72
C VAL A 69 -9.11 7.74 5.93
N GLY A 70 -7.87 7.28 5.80
CA GLY A 70 -6.70 8.13 6.03
C GLY A 70 -6.62 9.28 5.03
N VAL A 71 -6.86 9.01 3.73
CA VAL A 71 -6.85 10.06 2.71
C VAL A 71 -7.95 11.10 2.97
N GLU A 72 -9.16 10.70 3.36
CA GLU A 72 -10.23 11.64 3.68
C GLU A 72 -9.88 12.49 4.93
N LEU A 73 -9.28 11.91 5.97
CA LEU A 73 -8.86 12.66 7.15
C LEU A 73 -7.78 13.70 6.83
N ASP A 74 -6.79 13.33 6.03
CA ASP A 74 -5.78 14.26 5.52
C ASP A 74 -6.43 15.41 4.72
N GLU A 75 -7.35 15.09 3.80
CA GLU A 75 -8.04 16.10 2.99
C GLU A 75 -8.94 17.01 3.84
N LEU A 76 -9.59 16.48 4.87
CA LEU A 76 -10.41 17.28 5.79
C LEU A 76 -9.54 18.21 6.64
N ALA A 77 -8.37 17.75 7.10
CA ALA A 77 -7.39 18.59 7.78
C ALA A 77 -6.90 19.72 6.85
N GLU A 78 -6.56 19.39 5.60
CA GLU A 78 -6.14 20.36 4.58
C GLU A 78 -7.22 21.43 4.33
N LYS A 79 -8.50 21.02 4.29
CA LYS A 79 -9.66 21.91 4.10
C LYS A 79 -10.12 22.63 5.38
N LYS A 80 -9.44 22.44 6.51
CA LYS A 80 -9.80 23.02 7.83
C LYS A 80 -11.20 22.62 8.32
N MET A 81 -11.60 21.38 8.03
CA MET A 81 -12.92 20.86 8.33
C MET A 81 -12.97 19.97 9.58
N LEU A 82 -11.82 19.68 10.19
CA LEU A 82 -11.77 18.96 11.46
C LEU A 82 -12.06 19.93 12.62
N SER A 83 -12.59 19.41 13.72
CA SER A 83 -12.77 20.17 14.95
C SER A 83 -11.44 20.32 15.69
N GLU A 84 -11.21 21.45 16.36
CA GLU A 84 -10.10 21.55 17.32
C GLU A 84 -10.34 20.65 18.55
N PRO A 85 -9.28 20.06 19.15
CA PRO A 85 -7.86 20.23 18.82
C PRO A 85 -7.36 19.30 17.69
N LEU A 86 -8.20 18.40 17.17
CA LEU A 86 -7.80 17.40 16.17
C LEU A 86 -7.28 18.03 14.88
N GLN A 87 -7.88 19.15 14.45
CA GLN A 87 -7.43 19.91 13.30
C GLN A 87 -5.94 20.26 13.40
N THR A 88 -5.54 20.90 14.51
CA THR A 88 -4.14 21.26 14.74
C THR A 88 -3.24 20.03 14.84
N ILE A 89 -3.69 18.97 15.51
CA ILE A 89 -2.92 17.73 15.73
C ILE A 89 -2.60 17.05 14.39
N VAL A 90 -3.63 16.82 13.55
CA VAL A 90 -3.47 16.11 12.27
C VAL A 90 -2.69 16.97 11.29
N GLU A 91 -3.08 18.24 11.11
CA GLU A 91 -2.40 19.13 10.14
C GLU A 91 -0.91 19.32 10.45
N ASN A 92 -0.55 19.37 11.73
CA ASN A 92 0.82 19.51 12.14
C ASN A 92 1.56 18.18 12.25
N ASP A 93 0.94 17.04 11.94
CA ASP A 93 1.60 15.72 12.00
C ASP A 93 2.35 15.60 13.34
N GLU A 94 1.58 15.74 14.42
CA GLU A 94 2.11 15.85 15.77
C GLU A 94 2.67 14.51 16.22
N GLY A 95 3.98 14.40 16.47
CA GLY A 95 4.64 13.10 16.71
C GLY A 95 4.24 12.31 17.98
N LEU A 96 3.21 12.74 18.72
CA LEU A 96 2.56 11.95 19.78
C LEU A 96 1.14 11.49 19.41
N PHE A 97 0.64 11.93 18.26
CA PHE A 97 -0.53 11.39 17.60
C PHE A 97 -0.09 10.10 16.92
N GLY A 98 -0.69 8.97 17.34
CA GLY A 98 -0.30 7.64 16.86
C GLY A 98 -1.42 6.91 16.10
N VAL A 99 -2.45 7.65 15.67
CA VAL A 99 -3.71 7.07 15.15
C VAL A 99 -3.56 6.72 13.66
N ASP A 100 -2.84 7.56 12.93
CA ASP A 100 -2.22 7.32 11.64
C ASP A 100 -1.49 5.98 11.57
N GLU A 101 -0.49 5.74 12.43
CA GLU A 101 0.22 4.45 12.41
C GLU A 101 -0.69 3.31 12.87
N THR A 102 -1.65 3.55 13.77
CA THR A 102 -2.63 2.53 14.18
C THR A 102 -3.50 2.08 13.01
N ILE A 103 -3.96 3.01 12.17
CA ILE A 103 -4.72 2.70 10.95
C ILE A 103 -3.83 1.97 9.95
N ALA A 104 -2.61 2.45 9.72
CA ALA A 104 -1.65 1.80 8.83
C ALA A 104 -1.32 0.36 9.29
N LEU A 105 -1.13 0.16 10.59
CA LEU A 105 -0.85 -1.12 11.23
C LEU A 105 -1.98 -2.14 11.01
N SER A 106 -3.24 -1.70 11.06
CA SER A 106 -4.37 -2.60 10.77
C SER A 106 -4.25 -3.25 9.38
N SER A 107 -3.81 -2.47 8.38
CA SER A 107 -3.56 -2.97 7.02
C SER A 107 -2.37 -3.93 6.98
N VAL A 108 -1.29 -3.61 7.69
CA VAL A 108 -0.07 -4.43 7.79
C VAL A 108 -0.37 -5.83 8.32
N MET A 109 -1.24 -5.94 9.32
CA MET A 109 -1.56 -7.22 9.95
C MET A 109 -2.18 -8.24 8.99
N THR A 110 -2.75 -7.80 7.86
CA THR A 110 -3.26 -8.69 6.82
C THR A 110 -2.18 -9.49 6.07
N TYR A 111 -0.90 -9.13 6.25
CA TYR A 111 0.29 -9.78 5.70
C TYR A 111 1.30 -10.21 6.79
N GLY A 112 0.86 -10.27 8.05
CA GLY A 112 1.59 -10.88 9.15
C GLY A 112 2.76 -10.05 9.72
N SER A 113 3.48 -10.65 10.68
CA SER A 113 4.52 -9.97 11.47
C SER A 113 5.77 -9.57 10.66
N ILE A 114 6.02 -10.19 9.52
CA ILE A 114 7.12 -9.79 8.61
C ILE A 114 6.79 -8.44 7.96
N ALA A 115 5.53 -8.21 7.60
CA ALA A 115 5.09 -6.91 7.13
C ALA A 115 5.23 -5.86 8.23
N LEU A 116 4.97 -6.21 9.50
CA LEU A 116 5.13 -5.31 10.65
C LEU A 116 6.55 -4.80 10.83
N THR A 117 7.55 -5.69 10.80
CA THR A 117 8.94 -5.26 10.93
C THR A 117 9.38 -4.39 9.76
N THR A 118 8.91 -4.71 8.55
CA THR A 118 9.18 -3.92 7.34
C THR A 118 8.52 -2.55 7.40
N TYR A 119 7.28 -2.47 7.89
CA TYR A 119 6.55 -1.22 8.08
C TYR A 119 7.31 -0.28 9.01
N GLY A 120 7.67 -0.75 10.23
CA GLY A 120 8.40 0.09 11.17
C GLY A 120 9.77 0.54 10.64
N HIS A 121 10.40 -0.26 9.76
CA HIS A 121 11.61 0.17 9.06
C HIS A 121 11.33 1.29 8.04
N LEU A 122 10.29 1.15 7.22
CA LEU A 122 9.94 2.13 6.19
C LEU A 122 9.44 3.44 6.79
N ASP A 123 8.61 3.35 7.82
CA ASP A 123 8.13 4.49 8.59
C ASP A 123 9.31 5.26 9.21
N LYS A 124 10.25 4.58 9.87
CA LYS A 124 11.41 5.27 10.44
C LYS A 124 12.33 5.92 9.40
N ASN A 125 12.58 5.26 8.26
CA ASN A 125 13.58 5.72 7.30
C ASN A 125 13.02 6.66 6.21
N LYS A 126 11.69 6.65 6.01
CA LYS A 126 10.94 7.42 5.01
C LYS A 126 11.70 7.52 3.68
N ILE A 127 11.68 6.44 2.87
CA ILE A 127 12.35 6.39 1.55
C ILE A 127 11.40 6.63 0.37
N GLY A 128 11.94 6.96 -0.80
CA GLY A 128 11.16 7.14 -2.02
C GLY A 128 10.02 8.17 -1.88
N ILE A 129 8.81 7.78 -2.31
CA ILE A 129 7.62 8.63 -2.23
C ILE A 129 7.21 8.95 -0.79
N ILE A 130 7.47 8.06 0.18
CA ILE A 130 7.17 8.30 1.60
C ILE A 130 7.92 9.56 2.08
N LYS A 131 9.20 9.70 1.69
CA LYS A 131 9.99 10.90 2.01
C LYS A 131 9.37 12.19 1.48
N LYS A 132 8.84 12.12 0.24
CA LYS A 132 8.23 13.26 -0.43
C LYS A 132 6.95 13.67 0.28
N LEU A 133 6.13 12.70 0.69
CA LEU A 133 4.89 12.93 1.43
C LEU A 133 5.16 13.52 2.83
N ASN A 134 6.16 13.00 3.54
CA ASN A 134 6.58 13.51 4.85
C ASN A 134 7.19 14.93 4.78
N THR A 135 7.60 15.40 3.61
CA THR A 135 8.21 16.74 3.46
C THR A 135 7.12 17.81 3.43
N LYS A 136 6.91 18.49 4.56
CA LYS A 136 5.92 19.57 4.69
C LYS A 136 6.22 20.72 3.72
N ASN A 137 5.28 21.00 2.84
CA ASN A 137 5.31 22.14 1.93
C ASN A 137 4.38 23.28 2.36
N GLY A 138 3.72 23.13 3.51
CA GLY A 138 2.78 24.10 4.10
C GLY A 138 1.42 24.18 3.38
N LYS A 139 1.13 23.27 2.45
CA LYS A 139 -0.12 23.23 1.69
C LYS A 139 -0.82 21.89 1.78
N ASP A 140 -0.08 20.81 1.56
CA ASP A 140 -0.63 19.46 1.54
C ASP A 140 -0.46 18.81 2.92
N VAL A 141 -1.51 18.11 3.39
CA VAL A 141 -1.46 17.33 4.64
C VAL A 141 -1.38 15.84 4.30
N HIS A 142 -0.36 15.14 4.80
CA HIS A 142 -0.08 13.73 4.48
C HIS A 142 0.18 12.87 5.71
N THR A 143 -0.38 13.27 6.85
CA THR A 143 -0.19 12.63 8.17
C THR A 143 -0.61 11.17 8.15
N PHE A 144 -1.71 10.83 7.49
CA PHE A 144 -2.11 9.43 7.34
C PHE A 144 -1.48 8.77 6.10
N LEU A 145 -1.34 9.52 5.00
CA LEU A 145 -1.01 8.96 3.70
C LEU A 145 0.40 8.37 3.63
N ASP A 146 1.40 8.97 4.25
CA ASP A 146 2.77 8.48 4.18
C ASP A 146 2.93 7.12 4.89
N ASP A 147 2.28 6.93 6.04
CA ASP A 147 2.20 5.65 6.76
C ASP A 147 1.39 4.60 6.02
N LEU A 148 0.28 4.99 5.37
CA LEU A 148 -0.49 4.09 4.53
C LEU A 148 0.32 3.60 3.32
N VAL A 149 1.13 4.48 2.71
CA VAL A 149 2.05 4.09 1.63
C VAL A 149 3.16 3.17 2.15
N ALA A 150 3.71 3.45 3.33
CA ALA A 150 4.67 2.55 4.00
C ALA A 150 4.05 1.17 4.27
N SER A 151 2.80 1.14 4.72
CA SER A 151 2.04 -0.09 4.99
C SER A 151 1.82 -0.93 3.73
N ILE A 152 1.38 -0.31 2.62
CA ILE A 152 1.20 -1.01 1.34
C ILE A 152 2.53 -1.59 0.85
N ALA A 153 3.61 -0.81 0.89
CA ALA A 153 4.94 -1.26 0.49
C ALA A 153 5.42 -2.44 1.37
N ALA A 154 5.22 -2.36 2.69
CA ALA A 154 5.58 -3.42 3.63
C ALA A 154 4.78 -4.71 3.38
N CYS A 155 3.47 -4.60 3.13
CA CYS A 155 2.62 -5.73 2.77
C CYS A 155 3.07 -6.41 1.48
N ALA A 156 3.35 -5.60 0.44
CA ALA A 156 3.80 -6.10 -0.86
C ALA A 156 5.16 -6.78 -0.78
N ALA A 157 6.08 -6.22 0.03
CA ALA A 157 7.39 -6.79 0.32
C ALA A 157 7.29 -8.11 1.08
N SER A 158 6.45 -8.18 2.12
CA SER A 158 6.18 -9.42 2.86
C SER A 158 5.63 -10.51 1.95
N ARG A 159 4.69 -10.17 1.06
CA ARG A 159 4.14 -11.11 0.08
C ARG A 159 5.22 -11.65 -0.87
N ILE A 160 6.13 -10.80 -1.33
CA ILE A 160 7.27 -11.21 -2.18
C ILE A 160 8.20 -12.16 -1.42
N ALA A 161 8.54 -11.84 -0.17
CA ALA A 161 9.42 -12.68 0.64
C ALA A 161 8.82 -14.09 0.86
N HIS A 162 7.51 -14.19 1.12
CA HIS A 162 6.83 -15.47 1.21
C HIS A 162 6.87 -16.23 -0.12
N LYS A 163 6.55 -15.57 -1.24
CA LYS A 163 6.56 -16.25 -2.55
C LYS A 163 7.96 -16.70 -2.97
N MET A 164 9.01 -15.94 -2.63
CA MET A 164 10.38 -16.38 -2.89
C MET A 164 10.67 -17.72 -2.22
N ARG A 165 10.24 -17.90 -0.97
CA ARG A 165 10.44 -19.15 -0.26
C ARG A 165 9.74 -20.32 -0.97
N ASP A 166 8.51 -20.12 -1.42
CA ASP A 166 7.78 -21.14 -2.19
C ASP A 166 8.54 -21.52 -3.47
N LEU A 167 9.08 -20.52 -4.19
CA LEU A 167 9.86 -20.75 -5.40
C LEU A 167 11.17 -21.49 -5.12
N GLU A 168 11.87 -21.16 -4.03
CA GLU A 168 13.10 -21.87 -3.64
C GLU A 168 12.83 -23.35 -3.36
N GLU A 169 11.68 -23.68 -2.75
CA GLU A 169 11.25 -25.06 -2.50
C GLU A 169 10.94 -25.82 -3.80
N GLU A 170 10.53 -25.10 -4.85
CA GLU A 170 10.32 -25.59 -6.21
C GLU A 170 11.62 -25.60 -7.06
N GLY A 171 12.74 -25.10 -6.53
CA GLY A 171 14.00 -24.97 -7.25
C GLY A 171 14.05 -23.80 -8.25
N GLU A 172 13.15 -22.83 -8.09
CA GLU A 172 12.94 -21.67 -8.95
C GLU A 172 13.34 -20.35 -8.28
N THR A 173 13.28 -19.27 -9.05
CA THR A 173 13.45 -17.88 -8.59
C THR A 173 12.46 -16.98 -9.32
N PHE A 174 12.41 -15.68 -8.99
CA PHE A 174 11.62 -14.72 -9.77
C PHE A 174 12.08 -14.56 -11.24
N ARG A 175 13.20 -15.15 -11.65
CA ARG A 175 13.55 -15.26 -13.10
C ARG A 175 12.64 -16.22 -13.85
N ASN A 176 12.07 -17.20 -13.15
CA ASN A 176 11.29 -18.29 -13.72
C ASN A 176 9.79 -17.97 -13.77
N VAL A 177 9.35 -17.05 -12.90
CA VAL A 177 7.95 -16.64 -12.75
C VAL A 177 7.64 -15.45 -13.64
N HIS A 178 6.54 -15.51 -14.39
CA HIS A 178 6.07 -14.34 -15.11
C HIS A 178 5.31 -13.40 -14.15
N PRO A 179 5.51 -12.06 -14.18
CA PRO A 179 4.88 -11.15 -13.23
C PRO A 179 3.35 -11.26 -13.10
N LYS A 180 2.66 -11.59 -14.20
CA LYS A 180 1.20 -11.81 -14.22
C LYS A 180 0.72 -12.87 -13.22
N GLU A 181 1.54 -13.87 -12.91
CA GLU A 181 1.20 -14.92 -11.95
C GLU A 181 1.05 -14.37 -10.52
N LEU A 182 1.64 -13.20 -10.25
CA LEU A 182 1.48 -12.49 -8.99
C LEU A 182 0.26 -11.56 -8.98
N GLY A 183 -0.36 -11.27 -10.12
CA GLY A 183 -1.46 -10.30 -10.27
C GLY A 183 -2.83 -10.86 -9.84
N PRO A 184 -3.89 -10.01 -9.80
CA PRO A 184 -5.29 -10.28 -9.36
C PRO A 184 -5.98 -11.56 -9.83
N GLU A 185 -5.52 -12.15 -10.92
CA GLU A 185 -6.08 -13.34 -11.57
C GLU A 185 -5.00 -14.43 -11.62
N GLY A 186 -4.63 -14.95 -10.46
CA GLY A 186 -3.59 -15.99 -10.32
C GLY A 186 -4.05 -17.39 -10.78
N GLU A 187 -5.13 -17.47 -11.55
CA GLU A 187 -5.42 -18.65 -12.35
C GLU A 187 -4.89 -18.37 -13.75
N MET A 188 -4.08 -19.28 -14.28
CA MET A 188 -3.68 -19.28 -15.69
C MET A 188 -4.94 -19.01 -16.53
N LEU A 189 -4.97 -17.87 -17.25
CA LEU A 189 -5.93 -17.71 -18.33
C LEU A 189 -5.76 -18.95 -19.23
N PRO A 190 -6.86 -19.65 -19.60
CA PRO A 190 -6.74 -20.63 -20.66
C PRO A 190 -6.04 -19.92 -21.82
N VAL A 191 -4.98 -20.55 -22.31
CA VAL A 191 -4.32 -20.10 -23.52
C VAL A 191 -5.45 -19.88 -24.51
N ASP A 192 -5.66 -18.64 -24.94
CA ASP A 192 -6.53 -18.36 -26.07
C ASP A 192 -5.87 -19.12 -27.23
N ASP A 193 -6.36 -20.34 -27.45
CA ASP A 193 -6.25 -21.01 -28.73
C ASP A 193 -6.89 -20.06 -29.72
N GLU A 194 -6.08 -19.31 -30.47
CA GLU A 194 -6.44 -18.93 -31.83
C GLU A 194 -5.25 -18.37 -32.62
N PRO A 195 -5.17 -18.63 -33.94
CA PRO A 195 -5.90 -19.60 -34.75
C PRO A 195 -5.02 -20.76 -35.29
#